data_AF-A0A820VQG3-F1
#
_entry.id   AF-A0A820VQG3-F1
#
_cell.length_a   1.000
_cell.length_b   1.000
_cell.length_c   1.000
_cell.angle_alpha   90.00
_cell.angle_beta   90.00
_cell.angle_gamma   90.00
#
_symmetry.space_group_name_H-M   'P 1'
#
loop_
_entity.id
_entity.type
_entity.pdbx_description
1 polymer ?
#
loop_
_entity_poly.entity_id
_entity_poly.type
_entity_poly.pdbx_seq_one_letter_code
_entity_poly.pdbx_strand_id
1 'polypeptide(L)'
;MPWLRELGFTIVYGTLILRIYKMLAEFQSRKAHCVQVKEKDILRILFFISISTIGYLLGWTFVNIDHSNENISLRKYLLGSGRTRKEEFYFQTCRPRSWDYLVQFAEFVFLCIGIRFIYSTRTAPCEYHERKLITIAIVCEMLFSTLLHIIKDCLWSTVDPDTIFILSVFRCHSTVTCMLILIFCTK
;
A
#
# COMPACT_ATOMS: atom_id res chain seq x y z
N MET A 1 5.19 0.47 12.53
CA MET A 1 4.46 0.32 11.26
C MET A 1 2.97 0.16 11.51
N PRO A 2 2.09 0.83 10.76
CA PRO A 2 0.65 0.68 10.91
C PRO A 2 0.16 -0.57 10.17
N TRP A 3 0.06 -1.68 10.89
CA TRP A 3 -0.42 -2.98 10.39
C TRP A 3 -1.72 -2.89 9.59
N LEU A 4 -2.71 -2.16 10.13
CA LEU A 4 -4.03 -2.03 9.51
C LEU A 4 -3.97 -1.36 8.13
N ARG A 5 -3.02 -0.43 7.93
CA ARG A 5 -2.88 0.28 6.65
C ARG A 5 -2.36 -0.65 5.56
N GLU A 6 -1.32 -1.42 5.86
CA GLU A 6 -0.68 -2.33 4.90
C GLU A 6 -1.65 -3.45 4.47
N LEU A 7 -2.43 -3.98 5.42
CA LEU A 7 -3.47 -4.96 5.13
C LEU A 7 -4.60 -4.35 4.32
N GLY A 8 -5.05 -3.15 4.67
CA GLY A 8 -6.06 -2.43 3.91
C GLY A 8 -5.62 -2.18 2.46
N PHE A 9 -4.40 -1.70 2.26
CA PHE A 9 -3.79 -1.52 0.94
C PHE A 9 -3.77 -2.83 0.15
N THR A 10 -3.22 -3.90 0.75
CA THR A 10 -3.10 -5.20 0.09
C THR A 10 -4.46 -5.75 -0.35
N ILE A 11 -5.47 -5.68 0.52
CA ILE A 11 -6.82 -6.18 0.22
C ILE A 11 -7.46 -5.33 -0.87
N VAL A 12 -7.48 -4.02 -0.71
CA VAL A 12 -8.17 -3.11 -1.60
C VAL A 12 -7.54 -3.12 -3.00
N TYR A 13 -6.23 -2.87 -3.10
CA TYR A 13 -5.55 -2.85 -4.40
C TYR A 13 -5.41 -4.26 -4.99
N GLY A 14 -5.27 -5.29 -4.14
CA GLY A 14 -5.30 -6.69 -4.58
C GLY A 14 -6.63 -7.05 -5.24
N THR A 15 -7.76 -6.64 -4.67
CA THR A 15 -9.08 -6.88 -5.31
C THR A 15 -9.21 -6.17 -6.65
N LEU A 16 -8.74 -4.92 -6.78
CA LEU A 16 -8.77 -4.18 -8.05
C LEU A 16 -7.92 -4.86 -9.13
N ILE A 17 -6.69 -5.26 -8.79
CA ILE A 17 -5.79 -5.95 -9.72
C ILE A 17 -6.38 -7.30 -10.13
N LEU A 18 -6.94 -8.07 -9.18
CA LEU A 18 -7.58 -9.35 -9.47
C LEU A 18 -8.84 -9.20 -10.32
N ARG A 19 -9.60 -8.11 -10.17
CA ARG A 19 -10.74 -7.78 -11.04
C ARG A 19 -10.28 -7.57 -12.49
N ILE A 20 -9.19 -6.80 -12.69
CA ILE A 20 -8.57 -6.62 -14.02
C ILE A 20 -8.01 -7.93 -14.57
N TYR A 21 -7.39 -8.75 -13.72
CA TYR A 21 -6.89 -10.08 -14.10
C TYR A 21 -8.02 -11.02 -14.56
N LYS A 22 -9.15 -11.04 -13.83
CA LYS A 22 -10.35 -11.81 -14.22
C LYS A 22 -10.84 -11.38 -15.60
N MET A 23 -10.98 -10.06 -15.80
CA MET A 23 -11.34 -9.49 -17.10
C MET A 23 -10.38 -10.00 -18.18
N LEU A 24 -9.06 -9.86 -17.98
CA LEU A 24 -8.05 -10.32 -18.94
C LEU A 24 -8.18 -11.81 -19.27
N ALA A 25 -8.35 -12.66 -18.27
CA ALA A 25 -8.46 -14.11 -18.42
C ALA A 25 -9.71 -14.51 -19.23
N GLU A 26 -10.84 -13.84 -19.02
CA GLU A 26 -12.07 -14.07 -19.79
C GLU A 26 -11.90 -13.74 -21.28
N PHE A 27 -11.10 -12.72 -21.63
CA PHE A 27 -10.84 -12.41 -23.04
C PHE A 27 -9.88 -13.39 -23.71
N GLN A 28 -8.83 -13.81 -23.01
CA GLN A 28 -7.91 -14.82 -23.52
C GLN A 28 -8.62 -16.17 -23.73
N SER A 29 -9.54 -16.52 -22.83
CA SER A 29 -10.38 -17.70 -22.91
C SER A 29 -11.19 -17.77 -24.22
N ARG A 30 -11.69 -16.62 -24.73
CA ARG A 30 -12.39 -16.56 -26.03
C ARG A 30 -11.51 -16.81 -27.25
N LYS A 31 -10.17 -16.74 -27.15
CA LYS A 31 -9.26 -16.83 -28.30
C LYS A 31 -8.52 -18.15 -28.48
N ALA A 32 -8.44 -19.07 -27.50
CA ALA A 32 -7.77 -20.36 -27.74
C ALA A 32 -8.06 -21.52 -26.78
N HIS A 33 -8.48 -21.34 -25.53
CA HIS A 33 -8.80 -22.45 -24.63
C HIS A 33 -9.64 -21.96 -23.45
N CYS A 34 -10.80 -22.59 -23.23
CA CYS A 34 -11.72 -22.21 -22.17
C CYS A 34 -11.18 -22.61 -20.80
N VAL A 35 -10.52 -21.69 -20.10
CA VAL A 35 -10.26 -21.82 -18.66
C VAL A 35 -11.25 -20.90 -17.96
N GLN A 36 -12.39 -21.44 -17.55
CA GLN A 36 -13.31 -20.74 -16.66
C GLN A 36 -12.61 -20.53 -15.32
N VAL A 37 -12.08 -19.32 -15.10
CA VAL A 37 -11.49 -18.95 -13.82
C VAL A 37 -12.62 -18.87 -12.81
N LYS A 38 -12.68 -19.83 -11.88
CA LYS A 38 -13.71 -19.87 -10.85
C LYS A 38 -13.48 -18.73 -9.87
N GLU A 39 -14.55 -18.04 -9.48
CA GLU A 39 -14.46 -16.91 -8.53
C GLU A 39 -13.82 -17.30 -7.19
N LYS A 40 -14.00 -18.57 -6.81
CA LYS A 40 -13.34 -19.19 -5.65
C LYS A 40 -11.81 -19.18 -5.75
N ASP A 41 -11.25 -19.37 -6.94
CA ASP A 41 -9.81 -19.40 -7.15
C ASP A 41 -9.21 -17.98 -7.06
N ILE A 42 -9.95 -16.98 -7.54
CA ILE A 42 -9.56 -15.57 -7.42
C ILE A 42 -9.52 -15.14 -5.95
N LEU A 43 -10.59 -15.45 -5.19
CA LEU A 43 -10.63 -15.18 -3.75
C LEU A 43 -9.53 -15.92 -3.00
N ARG A 44 -9.20 -17.15 -3.41
CA ARG A 44 -8.10 -17.92 -2.84
C ARG A 44 -6.75 -17.24 -3.10
N ILE A 45 -6.51 -16.70 -4.31
CA ILE A 45 -5.29 -15.94 -4.61
C ILE A 45 -5.20 -14.69 -3.72
N LEU A 46 -6.29 -13.92 -3.59
CA LEU A 46 -6.33 -12.75 -2.72
C LEU A 46 -5.99 -13.10 -1.27
N PHE A 47 -6.55 -14.21 -0.78
CA PHE A 47 -6.31 -14.71 0.55
C PHE A 47 -4.83 -15.08 0.77
N PHE A 48 -4.19 -15.76 -0.20
CA PHE A 48 -2.76 -16.06 -0.13
C PHE A 48 -1.88 -14.80 -0.12
N ILE A 49 -2.19 -13.81 -0.96
CA ILE A 49 -1.48 -12.53 -0.96
C ILE A 49 -1.62 -11.85 0.41
N SER A 50 -2.83 -11.83 0.97
CA SER A 50 -3.11 -11.20 2.26
C SER A 50 -2.41 -11.91 3.42
N ILE A 51 -2.43 -13.26 3.45
CA ILE A 51 -1.69 -14.05 4.45
C ILE A 51 -0.20 -13.80 4.34
N SER A 52 0.35 -13.73 3.13
CA SER A 52 1.77 -13.46 2.93
C SER A 52 2.17 -12.11 3.55
N THR A 53 1.36 -11.07 3.35
CA THR A 53 1.57 -9.77 4.00
C THR A 53 1.48 -9.86 5.52
N ILE A 54 0.48 -10.57 6.07
CA ILE A 54 0.37 -10.79 7.52
C ILE A 54 1.60 -11.50 8.07
N GLY A 55 2.07 -12.56 7.40
CA GLY A 55 3.26 -13.31 7.79
C GLY A 55 4.51 -12.45 7.81
N TYR A 56 4.69 -11.60 6.80
CA TYR A 56 5.78 -10.63 6.75
C TYR A 56 5.72 -9.61 7.91
N LEU A 57 4.52 -9.08 8.20
CA LEU A 57 4.30 -8.16 9.31
C LEU A 57 4.59 -8.83 10.66
N LEU A 58 4.12 -10.06 10.86
CA LEU A 58 4.40 -10.87 12.05
C LEU A 58 5.90 -11.09 12.21
N GLY A 59 6.60 -11.53 11.15
CA GLY A 59 8.04 -11.74 11.18
C GLY A 59 8.80 -10.49 11.59
N TRP A 60 8.42 -9.32 11.05
CA TRP A 60 8.99 -8.05 11.50
C TRP A 60 8.71 -7.76 12.97
N THR A 61 7.46 -7.91 13.43
CA THR A 61 7.10 -7.64 14.82
C THR A 61 7.85 -8.57 15.78
N PHE A 62 7.99 -9.86 15.47
CA PHE A 62 8.81 -10.77 16.28
C PHE A 62 10.27 -10.33 16.35
N VAL A 63 10.89 -10.01 15.21
CA VAL A 63 12.29 -9.55 15.16
C VAL A 63 12.50 -8.25 15.96
N ASN A 64 11.51 -7.36 16.01
CA ASN A 64 11.60 -6.13 16.80
C ASN A 64 11.32 -6.34 18.29
N ILE A 65 10.39 -7.23 18.65
CA ILE A 65 10.10 -7.57 20.05
C ILE A 65 11.30 -8.28 20.68
N ASP A 66 11.88 -9.24 19.97
CA ASP A 66 13.05 -10.00 20.41
C ASP A 66 14.26 -9.09 20.66
N HIS A 67 14.57 -8.21 19.71
CA HIS A 67 15.61 -7.18 19.86
C HIS A 67 15.33 -6.18 21.01
N SER A 68 14.07 -5.95 21.38
CA SER A 68 13.71 -5.02 22.45
C SER A 68 13.93 -5.59 23.84
N ASN A 69 13.91 -6.92 23.99
CA ASN A 69 14.08 -7.58 25.30
C ASN A 69 15.56 -7.73 25.70
N GLU A 70 16.48 -7.80 24.74
CA GLU A 70 17.90 -8.02 25.05
C GLU A 70 18.73 -6.75 25.31
N ASN A 71 18.28 -5.54 24.94
CA ASN A 71 19.13 -4.34 25.05
C ASN A 71 18.38 -3.04 25.41
N ILE A 72 18.48 -2.64 26.69
CA ILE A 72 18.03 -1.33 27.23
C ILE A 72 18.65 -0.14 26.47
N SER A 73 19.84 -0.31 25.89
CA SER A 73 20.56 0.66 25.07
C SER A 73 19.95 0.89 23.68
N LEU A 74 19.18 -0.07 23.15
CA LEU A 74 18.60 -0.05 21.80
C LEU A 74 17.20 0.58 21.75
N ARG A 75 16.53 0.73 22.90
CA ARG A 75 15.36 1.64 23.05
C ARG A 75 15.70 3.06 22.57
N LYS A 76 16.95 3.49 22.71
CA LYS A 76 17.48 4.79 22.22
C LYS A 76 17.72 4.83 20.70
N TYR A 77 17.83 3.66 20.05
CA TYR A 77 17.97 3.51 18.59
C TYR A 77 16.62 3.33 17.89
N LEU A 78 15.69 2.63 18.53
CA LEU A 78 14.31 2.47 18.06
C LEU A 78 13.51 3.77 18.21
N LEU A 79 13.77 4.54 19.27
CA LEU A 79 13.15 5.84 19.49
C LEU A 79 14.16 6.95 19.21
N GLY A 80 14.03 7.58 18.05
CA GLY A 80 14.69 8.84 17.73
C GLY A 80 14.19 9.92 18.68
N SER A 81 15.08 10.40 19.54
CA SER A 81 14.87 11.62 20.32
C SER A 81 15.10 12.81 19.39
N GLY A 82 14.01 13.43 18.92
CA GLY A 82 14.08 14.72 18.25
C GLY A 82 13.94 15.83 19.30
N ARG A 83 14.66 16.94 19.09
CA ARG A 83 14.51 18.16 19.89
C ARG A 83 13.69 19.16 19.07
N THR A 84 12.59 19.66 19.63
CA THR A 84 11.88 20.80 19.06
C THR A 84 12.78 22.03 19.19
N ARG A 85 12.99 22.79 18.10
CA ARG A 85 13.89 23.97 18.10
C ARG A 85 13.41 25.10 19.04
N LYS A 86 12.15 25.08 19.46
CA LYS A 86 11.53 26.16 20.26
C LYS A 86 11.33 25.85 21.74
N GLU A 87 11.27 24.59 22.17
CA GLU A 87 10.99 24.23 23.56
C GLU A 87 11.71 22.92 23.93
N GLU A 88 12.23 22.81 25.16
CA GLU A 88 13.01 21.69 25.69
C GLU A 88 12.21 20.38 25.88
N PHE A 89 11.27 20.08 24.99
CA PHE A 89 10.51 18.84 25.01
C PHE A 89 11.20 17.76 24.18
N TYR A 90 11.50 16.63 24.82
CA TYR A 90 12.03 15.43 24.18
C TYR A 90 10.88 14.60 23.65
N PHE A 91 10.73 14.49 22.33
CA PHE A 91 9.75 13.59 21.75
C PHE A 91 10.40 12.28 21.30
N GLN A 92 9.77 11.16 21.69
CA GLN A 92 10.16 9.82 21.27
C GLN A 92 9.44 9.48 19.96
N THR A 93 10.16 9.55 18.83
CA THR A 93 9.63 9.11 17.52
C THR A 93 10.24 7.78 17.14
N CYS A 94 9.46 6.87 16.54
CA CYS A 94 10.06 5.67 15.96
C CYS A 94 10.89 6.07 14.73
N ARG A 95 12.19 5.78 14.72
CA ARG A 95 13.02 6.07 13.55
C ARG A 95 12.58 5.17 12.37
N PRO A 96 12.49 5.71 11.14
CA PRO A 96 12.23 4.93 9.95
C PRO A 96 13.39 3.97 9.79
N ARG A 97 13.07 2.69 9.81
CA ARG A 97 14.06 1.62 9.64
C ARG A 97 14.15 1.30 8.16
N SER A 98 15.24 0.67 7.71
CA SER A 98 15.39 0.17 6.32
C SER A 98 14.18 -0.66 5.84
N TRP A 99 13.42 -1.22 6.79
CA TRP A 99 12.19 -1.95 6.54
C TRP A 99 11.02 -1.10 6.02
N ASP A 100 10.91 0.16 6.44
CA ASP A 100 9.89 1.08 5.91
C ASP A 100 10.12 1.35 4.41
N TYR A 101 11.38 1.46 3.99
CA TYR A 101 11.73 1.58 2.57
C TYR A 101 11.43 0.31 1.77
N LEU A 102 11.66 -0.88 2.36
CA LEU A 102 11.33 -2.15 1.69
C LEU A 102 9.83 -2.30 1.46
N VAL A 103 9.00 -1.99 2.47
CA VAL A 103 7.54 -2.02 2.34
C VAL A 103 7.07 -1.06 1.26
N GLN A 104 7.56 0.17 1.29
CA GLN A 104 7.20 1.18 0.31
C GLN A 104 7.61 0.77 -1.12
N PHE A 105 8.80 0.19 -1.29
CA PHE A 105 9.24 -0.33 -2.57
C PHE A 105 8.32 -1.46 -3.06
N ALA A 106 7.92 -2.37 -2.15
CA ALA A 106 6.98 -3.45 -2.47
C ALA A 106 5.60 -2.91 -2.88
N GLU A 107 5.06 -1.91 -2.18
CA GLU A 107 3.80 -1.23 -2.54
C GLU A 107 3.89 -0.62 -3.94
N PHE A 108 5.00 0.06 -4.25
CA PHE A 108 5.21 0.68 -5.57
C PHE A 108 5.27 -0.37 -6.68
N VAL A 109 6.07 -1.43 -6.49
CA VAL A 109 6.16 -2.54 -7.45
C VAL A 109 4.80 -3.20 -7.67
N PHE A 110 4.03 -3.41 -6.59
CA PHE A 110 2.69 -3.98 -6.66
C PHE A 110 1.74 -3.14 -7.53
N LEU A 111 1.73 -1.82 -7.36
CA LEU A 111 0.94 -0.91 -8.21
C LEU A 111 1.44 -0.90 -9.66
N CYS A 112 2.76 -0.95 -9.90
CA CYS A 112 3.32 -1.04 -11.25
C CYS A 112 2.90 -2.32 -11.97
N ILE A 113 2.86 -3.46 -11.26
CA ILE A 113 2.32 -4.73 -11.78
C ILE A 113 0.83 -4.55 -12.13
N GLY A 114 0.05 -3.88 -11.28
CA GLY A 114 -1.34 -3.53 -11.57
C GLY A 114 -1.50 -2.73 -12.87
N ILE A 115 -0.67 -1.69 -13.08
CA ILE A 115 -0.66 -0.91 -14.33
C ILE A 115 -0.30 -1.77 -15.54
N ARG A 116 0.65 -2.71 -15.40
CA ARG A 116 1.01 -3.67 -16.46
C ARG A 116 -0.19 -4.54 -16.85
N PHE A 117 -0.94 -5.05 -15.89
CA PHE A 117 -2.17 -5.80 -16.18
C PHE A 117 -3.21 -4.94 -16.90
N ILE A 118 -3.42 -3.71 -16.44
CA ILE A 118 -4.32 -2.76 -17.10
C ILE A 118 -3.89 -2.52 -18.55
N TYR A 119 -2.60 -2.33 -18.80
CA TYR A 119 -2.06 -2.15 -20.15
C TYR A 119 -2.37 -3.36 -21.04
N SER A 120 -2.14 -4.59 -20.55
CA SER A 120 -2.49 -5.82 -21.26
C SER A 120 -3.98 -5.95 -21.55
N THR A 121 -4.85 -5.39 -20.71
CA THR A 121 -6.29 -5.38 -20.98
C THR A 121 -6.73 -4.35 -22.02
N ARG A 122 -5.88 -3.46 -22.52
CA ARG A 122 -6.30 -2.45 -23.52
C ARG A 122 -6.85 -3.06 -24.81
N THR A 123 -6.38 -4.24 -25.19
CA THR A 123 -6.83 -4.97 -26.37
C THR A 123 -8.13 -5.74 -26.17
N ALA A 124 -8.61 -5.84 -24.92
CA ALA A 124 -9.85 -6.52 -24.59
C ALA A 124 -11.07 -5.59 -24.75
N PRO A 125 -12.24 -6.09 -25.20
CA PRO A 125 -13.48 -5.35 -25.13
C PRO A 125 -14.08 -5.37 -23.70
N CYS A 126 -13.46 -4.66 -22.74
CA CYS A 126 -14.12 -4.35 -21.46
C CYS A 126 -14.87 -3.01 -21.56
N GLU A 127 -15.84 -2.83 -20.66
CA GLU A 127 -16.51 -1.55 -20.48
C GLU A 127 -15.49 -0.43 -20.23
N TYR A 128 -15.47 0.56 -21.13
CA TYR A 128 -14.43 1.58 -21.17
C TYR A 128 -14.40 2.41 -19.88
N HIS A 129 -15.58 2.66 -19.29
CA HIS A 129 -15.73 3.44 -18.07
C HIS A 129 -15.10 2.74 -16.86
N GLU A 130 -15.39 1.45 -16.65
CA GLU A 130 -14.90 0.66 -15.51
C GLU A 130 -13.36 0.60 -15.49
N ARG A 131 -12.74 0.27 -16.63
CA ARG A 131 -11.27 0.23 -16.72
C ARG A 131 -10.63 1.57 -16.46
N LYS A 132 -11.20 2.65 -17.00
CA LYS A 132 -10.68 4.01 -16.81
C LYS A 132 -10.73 4.39 -15.34
N LEU A 133 -11.82 4.08 -14.65
CA LEU A 133 -11.99 4.36 -13.24
C LEU A 133 -10.97 3.60 -12.36
N ILE A 134 -10.78 2.30 -12.60
CA ILE A 134 -9.76 1.48 -11.91
C ILE A 134 -8.35 2.02 -12.17
N THR A 135 -8.07 2.44 -13.40
CA THR A 135 -6.78 3.05 -13.77
C THR A 135 -6.55 4.36 -13.01
N ILE A 136 -7.55 5.23 -12.95
CA ILE A 136 -7.47 6.50 -12.21
C ILE A 136 -7.20 6.24 -10.74
N ALA A 137 -7.87 5.27 -10.11
CA ALA A 137 -7.63 4.96 -8.70
C ALA A 137 -6.20 4.49 -8.41
N ILE A 138 -5.66 3.58 -9.22
CA ILE A 138 -4.28 3.09 -9.06
C ILE A 138 -3.25 4.22 -9.29
N VAL A 139 -3.49 5.08 -10.28
CA VAL A 139 -2.61 6.23 -10.56
C VAL A 139 -2.68 7.27 -9.45
N CYS A 140 -3.89 7.60 -8.97
CA CYS A 140 -4.07 8.52 -7.85
C CYS A 140 -3.36 8.00 -6.60
N GLU A 141 -3.55 6.72 -6.24
CA GLU A 141 -2.83 6.10 -5.11
C GLU A 141 -1.31 6.21 -5.29
N MET A 142 -0.80 5.84 -6.46
CA MET A 142 0.63 5.91 -6.75
C MET A 142 1.16 7.35 -6.61
N LEU A 143 0.43 8.34 -7.11
CA LEU A 143 0.79 9.76 -6.99
C LEU A 143 0.76 10.22 -5.53
N PHE A 144 -0.34 10.00 -4.80
CA PHE A 144 -0.42 10.40 -3.40
C PHE A 144 0.66 9.72 -2.56
N SER A 145 0.82 8.40 -2.71
CA SER A 145 1.81 7.66 -1.95
C SER A 145 3.25 8.08 -2.28
N THR A 146 3.60 8.32 -3.55
CA THR A 146 4.95 8.81 -3.90
C THR A 146 5.20 10.25 -3.43
N LEU A 147 4.26 11.17 -3.68
CA LEU A 147 4.38 12.57 -3.26
C LEU A 147 4.61 12.70 -1.76
N LEU A 148 3.83 11.98 -0.96
CA LEU A 148 3.90 12.09 0.49
C LEU A 148 5.18 11.48 1.07
N HIS A 149 5.74 10.46 0.41
CA HIS A 149 7.05 9.94 0.81
C HIS A 149 8.19 10.88 0.43
N ILE A 150 8.15 11.50 -0.75
CA ILE A 150 9.12 12.53 -1.13
C ILE A 150 9.06 13.71 -0.15
N ILE A 151 7.85 14.14 0.21
CA ILE A 151 7.63 15.18 1.23
C ILE A 151 8.21 14.71 2.57
N LYS A 152 7.92 13.48 3.01
CA LYS A 152 8.46 12.95 4.28
C LYS A 152 10.00 12.92 4.28
N ASP A 153 10.63 12.49 3.19
CA ASP A 153 12.09 12.41 3.07
C ASP A 153 12.72 13.81 3.01
N CYS A 154 12.10 14.76 2.30
CA CYS A 154 12.55 16.15 2.23
C CYS A 154 12.39 16.91 3.56
N LEU A 155 11.31 16.64 4.29
CA LEU A 155 10.97 17.30 5.56
C LEU A 155 11.61 16.62 6.78
N TRP A 156 12.24 15.44 6.61
CA TRP A 156 12.88 14.67 7.69
C TRP A 156 13.87 15.50 8.52
N SER A 157 14.50 16.50 7.92
CA SER A 157 15.54 17.30 8.58
C SER A 157 15.01 18.51 9.39
N THR A 158 13.74 18.89 9.26
CA THR A 158 13.30 20.25 9.67
C THR A 158 11.95 20.28 10.41
N VAL A 159 11.22 19.17 10.51
CA VAL A 159 9.78 19.23 10.78
C VAL A 159 9.34 18.52 12.06
N ASP A 160 8.48 19.22 12.81
CA ASP A 160 7.84 18.74 14.03
C ASP A 160 6.92 17.52 13.76
N PRO A 161 6.85 16.54 14.69
CA PRO A 161 6.12 15.28 14.52
C PRO A 161 4.64 15.44 14.16
N ASP A 162 4.03 16.56 14.54
CA ASP A 162 2.63 16.90 14.26
C ASP A 162 2.35 17.04 12.76
N THR A 163 3.32 17.59 12.00
CA THR A 163 3.15 17.76 10.55
C THR A 163 3.20 16.42 9.82
N ILE A 164 4.04 15.48 10.27
CA ILE A 164 4.10 14.12 9.73
C ILE A 164 2.77 13.39 9.97
N PHE A 165 2.16 13.60 11.14
CA PHE A 165 0.84 13.06 11.46
C PHE A 165 -0.24 13.62 10.52
N ILE A 166 -0.32 14.95 10.37
CA ILE A 166 -1.28 15.61 9.46
C ILE A 166 -1.13 15.09 8.03
N LEU A 167 0.10 14.94 7.56
CA LEU A 167 0.40 14.42 6.23
C LEU A 167 -0.13 12.99 6.03
N SER A 168 0.01 12.14 7.07
CA SER A 168 -0.53 10.78 7.03
C SER A 168 -2.06 10.74 7.06
N VAL A 169 -2.70 11.64 7.81
CA VAL A 169 -4.17 11.79 7.84
C VAL A 169 -4.67 12.22 6.47
N PHE A 170 -4.07 13.25 5.89
CA PHE A 170 -4.41 13.73 4.56
C PHE A 170 -4.30 12.63 3.50
N ARG A 171 -3.25 11.80 3.59
CA ARG A 171 -3.11 10.62 2.72
C ARG A 171 -4.32 9.71 2.84
N CYS A 172 -4.61 9.25 4.07
CA CYS A 172 -5.65 8.27 4.31
C CYS A 172 -7.01 8.79 3.86
N HIS A 173 -7.33 10.06 4.13
CA HIS A 173 -8.58 10.66 3.65
C HIS A 173 -8.63 10.71 2.12
N SER A 174 -7.57 11.19 1.48
CA SER A 174 -7.52 11.28 0.01
C SER A 174 -7.70 9.90 -0.65
N THR A 175 -7.00 8.88 -0.16
CA THR A 175 -7.05 7.54 -0.75
C THR A 175 -8.39 6.85 -0.49
N VAL A 176 -8.95 6.95 0.73
CA VAL A 176 -10.27 6.40 1.06
C VAL A 176 -11.37 7.09 0.27
N THR A 177 -11.35 8.42 0.16
CA THR A 177 -12.34 9.17 -0.63
C THR A 177 -12.29 8.79 -2.11
N CYS A 178 -11.09 8.71 -2.71
CA CYS A 178 -10.94 8.24 -4.09
C CYS A 178 -11.52 6.83 -4.29
N MET A 179 -11.28 5.91 -3.35
CA MET A 179 -11.80 4.55 -3.45
C MET A 179 -13.31 4.45 -3.25
N LEU A 180 -13.88 5.23 -2.33
CA LEU A 180 -15.33 5.26 -2.15
C LEU A 180 -16.02 5.79 -3.40
N ILE A 181 -15.52 6.89 -3.97
CA ILE A 181 -16.05 7.44 -5.23
C ILE A 181 -15.99 6.37 -6.33
N LEU A 182 -14.89 5.62 -6.43
CA LEU A 182 -14.77 4.53 -7.40
C LEU A 182 -15.86 3.46 -7.17
N ILE A 183 -16.01 2.97 -5.94
CA ILE A 183 -16.98 1.89 -5.63
C ILE A 183 -18.40 2.32 -5.96
N PHE A 184 -18.76 3.58 -5.71
CA PHE A 184 -20.09 4.11 -6.03
C PHE A 184 -20.26 4.39 -7.51
N CYS A 185 -19.25 4.88 -8.23
CA CYS A 185 -19.32 5.10 -9.67
C CYS A 185 -19.28 3.81 -10.51
N THR A 186 -18.79 2.69 -9.95
CA THR A 186 -18.76 1.40 -10.63
C THR A 186 -20.07 0.59 -10.47
N LYS A 187 -21.00 1.04 -9.61
CA LYS A 187 -22.31 0.43 -9.40
C LYS A 187 -23.37 1.16 -10.23
#